data_AF-A0A8S2X4K2-F1
#
_entry.id   AF-A0A8S2X4K2-F1
#
_cell.length_a   1.000
_cell.length_b   1.000
_cell.length_c   1.000
_cell.angle_alpha   90.00
_cell.angle_beta   90.00
_cell.angle_gamma   90.00
#
_symmetry.space_group_name_H-M   'P 1'
#
loop_
_entity.id
_entity.type
_entity.pdbx_description
1 polymer ?
#
loop_
_entity_poly.entity_id
_entity_poly.type
_entity_poly.pdbx_seq_one_letter_code
_entity_poly.pdbx_strand_id
1 'polypeptide(L)' 'SQYSNDDPYVLKRTNHRRELFICQVLLGNSSQGAGGLKSPSPGCHSVFHHNGSQNDMFCIFNSYQSYPEYIVQYDYE' A
#
# COMPACT_ATOMS: atom_id res chain seq x y z
N SER A 1 12.72 14.76 -3.22
CA SER A 1 11.61 13.89 -2.81
C SER A 1 11.66 13.75 -1.30
N GLN A 2 10.78 14.42 -0.56
CA GLN A 2 10.74 14.35 0.91
C GLN A 2 9.82 13.22 1.32
N TYR A 3 10.37 12.18 1.95
CA TYR A 3 9.59 11.20 2.68
C TYR A 3 9.22 11.80 4.05
N SER A 4 7.94 11.75 4.42
CA SER A 4 7.48 12.29 5.71
C SER A 4 8.00 11.43 6.86
N ASN A 5 8.63 12.07 7.85
CA ASN A 5 9.10 11.40 9.06
C ASN A 5 7.95 10.94 9.97
N ASP A 6 6.73 11.43 9.74
CA ASP A 6 5.52 11.11 10.50
C ASP A 6 4.58 10.11 9.80
N ASP A 7 5.09 9.37 8.82
CA ASP A 7 4.29 8.39 8.10
C ASP A 7 3.83 7.22 9.01
N PRO A 8 2.51 7.06 9.26
CA PRO A 8 1.98 6.00 10.13
C PRO A 8 2.13 4.60 9.52
N TYR A 9 2.48 4.49 8.23
CA TYR A 9 2.61 3.21 7.53
C TYR A 9 4.02 2.60 7.64
N VAL A 10 5.00 3.37 8.11
CA VAL A 10 6.35 2.87 8.36
C VAL A 10 6.45 2.34 9.79
N LEU A 11 6.76 1.05 9.93
CA LEU A 11 7.01 0.45 11.24
C LEU A 11 8.20 1.14 11.90
N LYS A 12 7.93 1.92 12.96
CA LYS A 12 8.95 2.56 13.79
C LYS A 12 9.65 1.49 14.63
N ARG A 13 10.75 0.92 14.11
CA ARG A 13 11.65 0.10 14.94
C ARG A 13 12.46 1.02 15.86
N THR A 14 12.79 0.53 17.04
CA THR A 14 13.55 1.22 18.10
C THR A 14 14.97 1.65 17.71
N ASN A 15 15.42 1.33 16.48
CA ASN A 15 16.83 1.33 16.10
C ASN A 15 17.15 2.35 15.00
N HIS A 16 16.37 3.42 14.86
CA HIS A 16 16.51 4.44 13.79
C HIS A 16 16.43 3.91 12.34
N ARG A 17 16.12 2.62 12.15
CA ARG A 17 16.03 1.97 10.84
C ARG A 17 14.58 1.78 10.42
N ARG A 18 14.27 2.19 9.19
CA ARG A 18 12.97 2.00 8.53
C ARG A 18 13.08 0.96 7.43
N GLU A 19 11.99 0.26 7.19
CA GLU A 19 11.90 -0.80 6.17
C GLU A 19 10.68 -0.53 5.28
N LEU A 20 10.87 -0.63 3.97
CA LEU A 20 9.83 -0.48 2.96
C LEU A 20 9.88 -1.69 2.02
N PHE A 21 8.72 -2.31 1.78
CA PHE A 21 8.59 -3.32 0.73
C PHE A 21 8.27 -2.67 -0.61
N ILE A 22 8.99 -3.08 -1.65
CA ILE A 22 8.60 -2.83 -3.04
C ILE A 22 8.00 -4.13 -3.55
N CYS A 23 6.73 -4.07 -3.93
CA CYS A 23 5.96 -5.24 -4.34
C CYS A 23 5.47 -5.10 -5.78
N GLN A 24 5.47 -6.21 -6.52
CA GLN A 24 4.63 -6.34 -7.71
C GLN A 24 3.21 -6.70 -7.25
N VAL A 25 2.21 -5.94 -7.70
CA VAL A 25 0.82 -6.11 -7.26
C VAL A 25 -0.13 -6.23 -8.45
N LEU A 26 -0.93 -7.29 -8.45
CA LEU A 26 -1.95 -7.56 -9.47
C LEU A 26 -3.27 -6.86 -9.10
N LEU A 27 -3.45 -5.64 -9.62
CA LEU A 27 -4.63 -4.81 -9.33
C LEU A 27 -5.86 -5.18 -10.18
N GLY A 28 -5.65 -5.61 -11.43
CA GLY A 28 -6.73 -5.88 -12.38
C GLY A 28 -7.70 -4.70 -12.51
N ASN A 29 -8.97 -5.01 -12.76
CA ASN A 29 -10.04 -4.01 -12.67
C ASN A 29 -10.22 -3.55 -11.22
N SER A 30 -10.19 -2.24 -10.99
CA SER A 30 -10.32 -1.64 -9.66
C SER A 30 -11.56 -0.77 -9.54
N SER A 31 -12.22 -0.81 -8.39
CA SER A 31 -13.34 0.11 -8.06
C SER A 31 -13.00 1.02 -6.87
N GLN A 32 -13.82 2.04 -6.63
CA GLN A 32 -13.62 2.92 -5.48
C GLN A 32 -13.91 2.17 -4.18
N GLY A 33 -12.98 2.25 -3.22
CA GLY A 33 -13.08 1.60 -1.92
C GLY A 33 -14.03 2.34 -0.97
N ALA A 34 -14.52 1.60 0.02
CA ALA A 34 -15.34 2.10 1.12
C ALA A 34 -14.98 1.37 2.42
N GLY A 35 -15.23 2.02 3.57
CA GLY A 35 -15.02 1.40 4.87
C GLY A 35 -15.90 0.15 5.07
N GLY A 36 -15.34 -0.91 5.65
CA GLY A 36 -16.06 -2.14 5.97
C GLY A 36 -16.15 -3.18 4.83
N LEU A 37 -15.56 -2.90 3.66
CA LEU A 37 -15.49 -3.88 2.57
C LEU A 37 -14.63 -5.09 2.97
N LYS A 38 -15.11 -6.29 2.64
CA LYS A 38 -14.40 -7.57 2.81
C LYS A 38 -13.91 -8.19 1.49
N SER A 39 -14.35 -7.63 0.37
CA SER A 39 -14.01 -8.04 -0.99
C SER A 39 -14.25 -6.86 -1.94
N PRO A 40 -13.65 -6.86 -3.16
CA PRO A 40 -13.97 -5.86 -4.17
C PRO A 40 -15.39 -6.07 -4.72
N SER A 41 -15.89 -5.10 -5.48
CA SER A 41 -17.16 -5.20 -6.22
C SER A 41 -17.11 -6.34 -7.25
N PRO A 42 -18.26 -6.94 -7.65
CA PRO A 42 -18.28 -7.97 -8.69
C PRO A 42 -17.59 -7.52 -9.98
N GLY A 43 -16.70 -8.36 -10.53
CA GLY A 43 -15.91 -8.04 -11.74
C GLY A 43 -14.68 -7.16 -11.50
N CYS A 44 -14.45 -6.73 -10.25
CA CYS A 44 -13.23 -6.05 -9.82
C CYS A 44 -12.35 -6.99 -8.99
N HIS A 45 -11.06 -6.67 -8.91
CA HIS A 45 -10.03 -7.47 -8.25
C HIS A 45 -9.33 -6.69 -7.13
N SER A 46 -9.45 -5.35 -7.13
CA SER A 46 -8.89 -4.46 -6.11
C SER A 46 -9.81 -3.27 -5.91
N VAL A 47 -9.52 -2.48 -4.88
CA VAL A 47 -10.15 -1.17 -4.68
C VAL A 47 -9.09 -0.07 -4.53
N PHE A 48 -9.43 1.15 -4.91
CA PHE A 48 -8.59 2.33 -4.73
C PHE A 48 -9.24 3.34 -3.77
N HIS A 49 -8.41 4.15 -3.14
CA HIS A 49 -8.82 5.34 -2.42
C HIS A 49 -8.23 6.58 -3.11
N HIS A 50 -9.08 7.52 -3.51
CA HIS A 50 -8.65 8.84 -3.96
C HIS A 50 -8.64 9.80 -2.78
N ASN A 51 -7.49 10.43 -2.51
CA ASN A 51 -7.42 11.61 -1.66
C ASN A 51 -7.07 12.82 -2.54
N GLY A 52 -8.07 13.42 -3.20
CA GLY A 52 -7.87 14.51 -4.16
C GLY A 52 -7.58 14.00 -5.58
N SER A 53 -6.58 14.57 -6.25
CA SER A 53 -6.34 14.39 -7.69
C SER A 53 -5.47 13.18 -8.08
N GLN A 54 -4.97 12.41 -7.11
CA GLN A 54 -4.16 11.22 -7.39
C GLN A 54 -4.73 9.98 -6.66
N ASN A 55 -4.67 8.84 -7.36
CA ASN A 55 -4.96 7.52 -6.81
C ASN A 55 -3.78 7.11 -5.94
N ASP A 56 -3.81 7.47 -4.65
CA ASP A 56 -2.62 7.33 -3.81
C ASP A 56 -2.54 5.97 -3.10
N MET A 57 -3.63 5.20 -3.07
CA MET A 57 -3.67 3.94 -2.33
C MET A 57 -4.57 2.89 -2.98
N PHE A 58 -4.05 1.66 -3.06
CA PHE A 58 -4.78 0.48 -3.51
C PHE A 58 -4.89 -0.55 -2.39
N CYS A 59 -5.98 -1.30 -2.37
CA CYS A 59 -6.21 -2.40 -1.45
C CYS A 59 -6.58 -3.66 -2.24
N ILE A 60 -5.89 -4.75 -1.91
CA ILE A 60 -6.11 -6.11 -2.44
C ILE A 60 -6.64 -7.00 -1.33
N PHE A 61 -7.42 -8.02 -1.70
CA PHE A 61 -8.11 -8.88 -0.72
C PHE A 61 -7.60 -10.33 -0.76
N ASN A 62 -6.77 -10.68 -1.74
CA ASN A 62 -6.17 -12.00 -1.86
C ASN A 62 -4.64 -11.90 -1.77
N SER A 63 -4.02 -12.72 -0.91
CA SER A 63 -2.57 -12.73 -0.67
C SER A 63 -1.74 -13.10 -1.90
N TYR A 64 -2.31 -13.83 -2.87
CA TYR A 64 -1.61 -14.15 -4.11
C TYR A 64 -1.52 -12.96 -5.08
N GLN A 65 -2.18 -11.84 -4.79
CA GLN A 65 -2.12 -10.64 -5.63
C GLN A 65 -0.88 -9.78 -5.36
N SER A 66 -0.07 -10.08 -4.34
CA SER A 66 1.18 -9.35 -4.08
C SER A 66 2.38 -10.29 -4.04
N TYR A 67 3.45 -9.84 -4.68
CA TYR A 67 4.77 -10.45 -4.60
C TYR A 67 5.77 -9.41 -4.09
N PRO A 68 6.26 -9.53 -2.83
CA PRO A 68 7.31 -8.67 -2.31
C PRO A 68 8.62 -8.96 -3.06
N GLU A 69 9.06 -8.01 -3.88
CA GLU A 69 10.23 -8.18 -4.74
C GLU A 69 11.50 -7.69 -4.04
N TYR A 70 11.40 -6.58 -3.30
CA TYR A 70 12.54 -5.98 -2.58
C TYR A 70 12.14 -5.48 -1.20
N ILE A 71 13.14 -5.42 -0.31
CA ILE A 71 13.09 -4.70 0.95
C ILE A 71 14.13 -3.59 0.89
N VAL A 72 13.69 -2.34 1.01
CA VAL A 72 14.54 -1.17 1.15
C VAL A 72 14.70 -0.86 2.63
N GLN A 73 15.95 -0.76 3.08
CA GLN A 73 16.30 -0.32 4.43
C GLN A 73 16.95 1.05 4.34
N TYR A 74 16.51 1.98 5.18
CA TYR A 74 17.08 3.31 5.26
C TYR A 74 17.04 3.83 6.69
N ASP A 75 18.04 4.62 7.04
CA ASP A 75 18.11 5.28 8.32
C ASP A 75 17.30 6.59 8.27
N TYR A 76 16.75 7.01 9.40
CA TYR A 76 16.19 8.35 9.56
C TYR A 76 16.95 9.09 10.66
N GLU A 77 17.42 10.30 10.33
CA GLU A 77 17.99 11.25 11.29
C GLU A 77 16.89 11.93 12.12
#